data_AF-A0A3P9CIE3-F1
#
_entry.id   AF-A0A3P9CIE3-F1
#
_cell.length_a   1.000
_cell.length_b   1.000
_cell.length_c   1.000
_cell.angle_alpha   90.00
_cell.angle_beta   90.00
_cell.angle_gamma   90.00
#
_symmetry.space_group_name_H-M   'P 1'
#
loop_
_entity.id
_entity.type
_entity.pdbx_description
1 polymer ?
#
loop_
_entity_poly.entity_id
_entity_poly.type
_entity_poly.pdbx_seq_one_letter_code
_entity_poly.pdbx_strand_id
1 'polypeptide(L)'
;MASNNTLRSYSIIPCFIFVELVIMSGTVLLAYYMECTDLFSVHVQGFFCNDADLMKPYPGTEESSFVPPLILYCVVAAAPTAIIFIGEVSMYMMKSTREALLAQEKTIVTGDCCYLNPLTRRIIRFIGVFAFGLFATDIFVNAGQVVTGGLSPYFLSVCKPNYTGTECRFNHQFIVNGNICTGNHVVVEKARRSFPSKDASLSVYSAVYLTMYITSTIKTKSSRLAKPVLCLGTLCSAFLTGLNRVSEYRNHCSDVVAGFILGSAIALFLGICVVNNFKGVHSAAAKQKTEEYRGLPLMTFPRVESPLETLSAQNHSASMTEVT
;
A
#
# COMPACT_ATOMS: atom_id res chain seq x y z
N MET A 1 -28.40 11.57 -39.75
CA MET A 1 -27.59 12.33 -38.76
C MET A 1 -27.98 11.87 -37.37
N ALA A 2 -27.28 10.87 -36.83
CA ALA A 2 -27.45 10.46 -35.44
C ALA A 2 -26.49 11.29 -34.59
N SER A 3 -27.05 12.16 -33.76
CA SER A 3 -26.31 12.97 -32.78
C SER A 3 -25.69 12.04 -31.74
N ASN A 4 -24.36 11.92 -31.75
CA ASN A 4 -23.61 11.24 -30.70
C ASN A 4 -23.65 12.11 -29.43
N ASN A 5 -24.54 11.75 -28.50
CA ASN A 5 -24.56 12.29 -27.14
C ASN A 5 -23.37 11.75 -26.34
N THR A 6 -22.17 12.28 -26.58
CA THR A 6 -21.05 12.17 -25.66
C THR A 6 -21.12 13.31 -24.65
N LEU A 7 -21.86 13.11 -23.57
CA LEU A 7 -21.76 13.94 -22.36
C LEU A 7 -20.34 13.79 -21.80
N ARG A 8 -19.47 14.68 -22.24
CA ARG A 8 -18.04 14.67 -22.00
C ARG A 8 -17.82 15.35 -20.65
N SER A 9 -17.33 14.58 -19.68
CA SER A 9 -17.19 15.00 -18.30
C SER A 9 -15.97 15.91 -18.11
N TYR A 10 -16.08 17.16 -18.56
CA TYR A 10 -14.97 18.13 -18.56
C TYR A 10 -14.63 18.69 -17.17
N SER A 11 -15.56 18.62 -16.21
CA SER A 11 -15.39 19.24 -14.88
C SER A 11 -14.99 18.26 -13.77
N ILE A 12 -15.18 16.95 -13.96
CA ILE A 12 -15.02 15.97 -12.88
C ILE A 12 -13.54 15.62 -12.63
N ILE A 13 -12.72 15.53 -13.69
CA ILE A 13 -11.31 15.13 -13.56
C ILE A 13 -10.46 16.21 -12.86
N PRO A 14 -10.55 17.50 -13.22
CA PRO A 14 -9.83 18.56 -12.50
C PRO A 14 -10.28 18.67 -11.03
N CYS A 15 -11.58 18.50 -10.77
CA CYS A 15 -12.13 18.51 -9.41
C CYS A 15 -11.59 17.34 -8.57
N PHE A 16 -11.52 16.14 -9.14
CA PHE A 16 -10.97 14.96 -8.46
C PHE A 16 -9.48 15.15 -8.10
N ILE A 17 -8.65 15.63 -9.05
CA ILE A 17 -7.23 15.91 -8.78
C ILE A 17 -7.07 16.99 -7.72
N PHE A 18 -7.89 18.06 -7.77
CA PHE A 18 -7.82 19.12 -6.78
C PHE A 18 -8.16 18.60 -5.38
N VAL A 19 -9.21 17.79 -5.24
CA VAL A 19 -9.58 17.17 -3.96
C VAL A 19 -8.47 16.25 -3.46
N GLU A 20 -7.88 15.41 -4.32
CA GLU A 20 -6.74 14.55 -3.95
C GLU A 20 -5.54 15.37 -3.48
N LEU A 21 -5.20 16.47 -4.17
CA LEU A 21 -4.10 17.35 -3.77
C LEU A 21 -4.36 18.03 -2.42
N VAL A 22 -5.59 18.48 -2.16
CA VAL A 22 -5.96 19.06 -0.86
C VAL A 22 -5.82 18.03 0.24
N ILE A 23 -6.34 16.81 0.05
CA ILE A 23 -6.20 15.71 1.03
C ILE A 23 -4.72 15.42 1.29
N MET A 24 -3.91 15.30 0.23
CA MET A 24 -2.47 15.07 0.35
C MET A 24 -1.78 16.19 1.13
N SER A 25 -2.04 17.46 0.76
CA SER A 25 -1.44 18.61 1.46
C SER A 25 -1.83 18.65 2.94
N GLY A 26 -3.09 18.34 3.27
CA GLY A 26 -3.57 18.26 4.64
C GLY A 26 -2.89 17.14 5.42
N THR A 27 -2.69 15.97 4.81
CA THR A 27 -2.00 14.84 5.46
C THR A 27 -0.53 15.13 5.72
N VAL A 28 0.17 15.77 4.75
CA VAL A 28 1.57 16.18 4.93
C VAL A 28 1.70 17.23 6.03
N LEU A 29 0.80 18.22 6.03
CA LEU A 29 0.79 19.27 7.05
C LEU A 29 0.53 18.68 8.45
N LEU A 30 -0.42 17.75 8.57
CA LEU A 30 -0.70 17.08 9.83
C LEU A 30 0.50 16.24 10.31
N ALA A 31 1.13 15.47 9.43
CA ALA A 31 2.34 14.72 9.75
C ALA A 31 3.47 15.65 10.22
N TYR A 32 3.67 16.78 9.54
CA TYR A 32 4.64 17.80 9.93
C TYR A 32 4.35 18.37 11.33
N TYR A 33 3.10 18.70 11.63
CA TYR A 33 2.73 19.18 12.96
C TYR A 33 2.97 18.12 14.04
N MET A 34 2.63 16.85 13.81
CA MET A 34 2.87 15.80 14.80
C MET A 34 4.36 15.52 15.04
N GLU A 35 5.19 15.66 14.00
CA GLU A 35 6.63 15.38 14.11
C GLU A 35 7.42 16.57 14.66
N CYS A 36 7.14 17.78 14.16
CA CYS A 36 7.97 18.96 14.39
C CYS A 36 7.40 19.92 15.45
N THR A 37 6.20 19.67 15.95
CA THR A 37 5.61 20.52 16.99
C THR A 37 5.17 19.70 18.19
N ASP A 38 5.35 20.27 19.38
CA ASP A 38 4.89 19.69 20.65
C ASP A 38 3.38 19.95 20.88
N LEU A 39 2.60 20.01 19.78
CA LEU A 39 1.17 20.31 19.82
C LEU A 39 0.42 19.29 20.68
N PHE A 40 0.91 18.04 20.71
CA PHE A 40 0.37 16.99 21.54
C PHE A 40 1.44 16.50 22.54
N SER A 41 1.22 16.78 23.82
CA SER A 41 2.07 16.27 24.89
C SER A 41 1.94 14.75 25.01
N VAL A 42 3.07 14.06 25.07
CA VAL A 42 3.12 12.60 25.27
C VAL A 42 2.48 12.24 26.61
N HIS A 43 1.60 11.23 26.60
CA HIS A 43 1.02 10.69 27.83
C HIS A 43 2.13 10.19 28.78
N VAL A 44 2.05 10.57 30.04
CA VAL A 44 3.05 10.15 31.03
C VAL A 44 2.64 8.80 31.61
N GLN A 45 3.18 7.73 31.04
CA GLN A 45 3.06 6.39 31.61
C GLN A 45 3.93 6.27 32.88
N GLY A 46 3.38 5.60 33.89
CA GLY A 46 4.12 5.27 35.10
C GLY A 46 5.08 4.08 34.93
N PHE A 47 6.07 3.98 35.80
CA PHE A 47 7.10 2.93 35.76
C PHE A 47 7.56 2.53 37.15
N PHE A 48 8.17 1.35 37.25
CA PHE A 48 8.80 0.88 38.48
C PHE A 48 10.25 1.36 38.56
N CYS A 49 10.67 1.77 39.77
CA CYS A 49 12.09 2.01 40.03
C CYS A 49 12.89 0.71 39.85
N ASN A 50 14.08 0.79 39.24
CA ASN A 50 14.97 -0.36 39.01
C ASN A 50 14.41 -1.47 38.11
N ASP A 51 13.54 -1.13 37.16
CA ASP A 51 13.05 -2.07 36.16
C ASP A 51 14.17 -2.49 35.18
N ALA A 52 14.53 -3.77 35.19
CA ALA A 52 15.60 -4.34 34.36
C ALA A 52 15.31 -4.28 32.85
N ASP A 53 14.04 -4.16 32.45
CA ASP A 53 13.65 -4.04 31.05
C ASP A 53 13.81 -2.61 30.53
N LEU A 54 13.80 -1.61 31.41
CA LEU A 54 13.97 -0.18 31.09
C LEU A 54 15.37 0.37 31.40
N MET A 55 16.26 -0.46 31.96
CA MET A 55 17.64 -0.12 32.32
C MET A 55 18.68 -0.49 31.23
N LYS A 56 18.26 -0.74 29.99
CA LYS A 56 19.20 -1.03 28.90
C LYS A 56 20.11 0.18 28.62
N PRO A 57 21.35 -0.04 28.12
CA PRO A 57 22.27 1.06 27.84
C PRO A 57 21.71 1.98 26.76
N TYR A 58 21.95 3.29 26.92
CA TYR A 58 21.56 4.28 25.93
C TYR A 58 22.32 4.05 24.60
N PRO A 59 21.64 3.80 23.48
CA PRO A 59 22.28 3.49 22.19
C PRO A 59 22.90 4.71 21.49
N GLY A 60 22.84 5.90 22.11
CA GLY A 60 23.30 7.14 21.50
C GLY A 60 22.24 7.81 20.62
N THR A 61 22.67 8.80 19.85
CA THR A 61 21.81 9.56 18.94
C THR A 61 21.24 8.69 17.82
N GLU A 62 20.18 9.14 17.14
CA GLU A 62 19.66 8.43 15.95
C GLU A 62 20.67 8.33 14.81
N GLU A 63 21.56 9.32 14.67
CA GLU A 63 22.55 9.35 13.59
C GLU A 63 23.63 8.26 13.73
N SER A 64 23.88 7.82 14.97
CA SER A 64 24.80 6.73 15.27
C SER A 64 24.14 5.35 15.21
N SER A 65 22.85 5.29 14.84
CA SER A 65 22.16 4.02 14.63
C SER A 65 22.73 3.26 13.43
N PHE A 66 22.70 1.93 13.48
CA PHE A 66 23.06 1.05 12.35
C PHE A 66 22.23 1.37 11.11
N VAL A 67 20.96 1.76 11.30
CA VAL A 67 20.11 2.30 10.24
C VAL A 67 19.66 3.70 10.65
N PRO A 68 20.34 4.76 10.16
CA PRO A 68 19.92 6.13 10.40
C PRO A 68 18.52 6.39 9.82
N PRO A 69 17.61 7.07 10.55
CA PRO A 69 16.24 7.31 10.09
C PRO A 69 16.16 8.03 8.75
N LEU A 70 17.08 8.97 8.48
CA LEU A 70 17.13 9.68 7.20
C LEU A 70 17.31 8.73 6.01
N ILE A 71 18.25 7.78 6.12
CA ILE A 71 18.51 6.79 5.07
C ILE A 71 17.30 5.88 4.94
N LEU A 72 16.73 5.42 6.05
CA LEU A 72 15.54 4.57 6.05
C LEU A 72 14.38 5.26 5.33
N TYR A 73 14.03 6.49 5.70
CA TYR A 73 12.88 7.22 5.13
C TYR A 73 13.09 7.52 3.64
N CYS A 74 14.30 7.89 3.24
CA CYS A 74 14.66 8.04 1.84
C CYS A 74 14.49 6.75 1.05
N VAL A 75 14.98 5.61 1.55
CA VAL A 75 14.87 4.31 0.87
C VAL A 75 13.41 3.83 0.80
N VAL A 76 12.69 3.92 1.92
CA VAL A 76 11.28 3.52 2.05
C VAL A 76 10.39 4.29 1.09
N ALA A 77 10.66 5.58 0.85
CA ALA A 77 9.93 6.39 -0.10
C ALA A 77 10.41 6.24 -1.55
N ALA A 78 11.73 6.27 -1.79
CA ALA A 78 12.30 6.30 -3.13
C ALA A 78 12.23 4.94 -3.84
N ALA A 79 12.50 3.84 -3.14
CA ALA A 79 12.57 2.52 -3.77
C ALA A 79 11.23 2.07 -4.39
N PRO A 80 10.08 2.14 -3.69
CA PRO A 80 8.80 1.82 -4.31
C PRO A 80 8.43 2.80 -5.42
N THR A 81 8.68 4.10 -5.23
CA THR A 81 8.40 5.12 -6.26
C THR A 81 9.17 4.83 -7.55
N ALA A 82 10.46 4.53 -7.44
CA ALA A 82 11.29 4.17 -8.58
C ALA A 82 10.84 2.87 -9.25
N ILE A 83 10.53 1.82 -8.48
CA ILE A 83 10.08 0.54 -9.03
C ILE A 83 8.70 0.67 -9.71
N ILE A 84 7.79 1.45 -9.13
CA ILE A 84 6.49 1.74 -9.74
C ILE A 84 6.68 2.49 -11.05
N PHE A 85 7.49 3.55 -11.05
CA PHE A 85 7.77 4.33 -12.24
C PHE A 85 8.42 3.49 -13.34
N ILE A 86 9.51 2.78 -13.04
CA ILE A 86 10.20 1.90 -13.99
C ILE A 86 9.27 0.80 -14.48
N GLY A 87 8.48 0.19 -13.61
CA GLY A 87 7.54 -0.87 -13.97
C GLY A 87 6.44 -0.38 -14.94
N GLU A 88 5.85 0.78 -14.69
CA GLU A 88 4.83 1.36 -15.58
C GLU A 88 5.42 1.83 -16.92
N VAL A 89 6.60 2.47 -16.90
CA VAL A 89 7.31 2.87 -18.12
C VAL A 89 7.71 1.63 -18.93
N SER A 90 8.25 0.59 -18.30
CA SER A 90 8.63 -0.65 -18.99
C SER A 90 7.42 -1.34 -19.60
N MET A 91 6.30 -1.42 -18.87
CA MET A 91 5.04 -1.97 -19.39
C MET A 91 4.50 -1.15 -20.56
N TYR A 92 4.60 0.18 -20.50
CA TYR A 92 4.24 1.04 -21.62
C TYR A 92 5.11 0.78 -22.84
N MET A 93 6.44 0.75 -22.68
CA MET A 93 7.35 0.49 -23.79
C MET A 93 7.08 -0.89 -24.40
N MET A 94 6.88 -1.93 -23.58
CA MET A 94 6.53 -3.27 -24.06
C MET A 94 5.16 -3.32 -24.77
N LYS A 95 4.18 -2.52 -24.31
CA LYS A 95 2.87 -2.40 -24.95
C LYS A 95 2.96 -1.60 -26.24
N SER A 96 3.73 -0.52 -26.27
CA SER A 96 4.03 0.31 -27.45
C SER A 96 4.74 -0.51 -28.54
N THR A 97 5.65 -1.42 -28.16
CA THR A 97 6.28 -2.36 -29.11
C THR A 97 5.28 -3.41 -29.63
N ARG A 98 4.23 -3.75 -28.87
CA ARG A 98 3.14 -4.65 -29.31
C ARG A 98 2.01 -3.93 -30.07
N GLU A 99 1.82 -2.62 -29.85
CA GLU A 99 0.82 -1.78 -30.49
C GLU A 99 1.22 -1.34 -31.91
N ALA A 100 2.50 -1.46 -32.29
CA ALA A 100 2.90 -1.47 -33.71
C ALA A 100 2.27 -2.65 -34.49
N LEU A 101 1.68 -3.64 -33.80
CA LEU A 101 1.03 -4.82 -34.39
C LEU A 101 -0.50 -4.86 -34.18
N LEU A 102 -1.05 -3.97 -33.34
CA LEU A 102 -2.49 -3.90 -33.04
C LEU A 102 -2.93 -2.44 -32.95
N ALA A 103 -3.06 -1.81 -34.11
CA ALA A 103 -3.70 -0.52 -34.31
C ALA A 103 -5.18 -0.56 -33.91
N GLN A 104 -5.53 -0.64 -32.62
CA GLN A 104 -6.89 -0.33 -32.14
C GLN A 104 -6.99 -0.21 -30.61
N GLU A 105 -6.48 0.88 -30.01
CA GLU A 105 -7.09 1.36 -28.76
C GLU A 105 -7.47 2.83 -28.96
N LYS A 106 -8.78 3.07 -29.06
CA LYS A 106 -9.36 4.39 -29.32
C LYS A 106 -8.88 5.37 -28.24
N THR A 107 -8.26 6.45 -28.70
CA THR A 107 -7.95 7.66 -27.95
C THR A 107 -9.23 8.19 -27.30
N ILE A 108 -9.39 7.99 -25.98
CA ILE A 108 -10.46 8.64 -25.23
C ILE A 108 -10.04 10.10 -25.03
N VAL A 109 -10.64 10.96 -25.83
CA VAL A 109 -10.32 12.39 -25.91
C VAL A 109 -10.78 13.12 -24.64
N THR A 110 -9.85 13.41 -23.73
CA THR A 110 -10.03 14.44 -22.68
C THR A 110 -9.63 15.79 -23.27
N GLY A 111 -10.38 16.84 -22.96
CA GLY A 111 -10.41 18.15 -23.65
C GLY A 111 -9.12 18.96 -23.85
N ASP A 112 -9.29 20.06 -24.59
CA ASP A 112 -8.28 20.95 -25.21
C ASP A 112 -7.48 21.86 -24.27
N CYS A 113 -7.12 21.43 -23.05
CA CYS A 113 -6.16 22.21 -22.23
C CYS A 113 -5.15 21.38 -21.43
N CYS A 114 -5.35 20.07 -21.25
CA CYS A 114 -4.39 19.18 -20.57
C CYS A 114 -4.53 17.74 -21.11
N TYR A 115 -3.75 17.37 -22.13
CA TYR A 115 -3.63 15.98 -22.58
C TYR A 115 -2.73 15.20 -21.59
N LEU A 116 -3.31 14.57 -20.57
CA LEU A 116 -2.55 13.63 -19.75
C LEU A 116 -2.57 12.25 -20.41
N ASN A 117 -1.38 11.75 -20.76
CA ASN A 117 -1.23 10.38 -21.25
C ASN A 117 -1.81 9.39 -20.22
N PRO A 118 -2.47 8.31 -20.66
CA PRO A 118 -3.04 7.31 -19.75
C PRO A 118 -2.02 6.70 -18.78
N LEU A 119 -0.74 6.72 -19.15
CA LEU A 119 0.40 6.39 -18.29
C LEU A 119 0.57 7.33 -17.12
N THR A 120 0.61 8.63 -17.39
CA THR A 120 0.81 9.67 -16.39
C THR A 120 -0.30 9.58 -15.36
N ARG A 121 -1.55 9.37 -15.79
CA ARG A 121 -2.68 9.14 -14.87
C ARG A 121 -2.49 7.92 -13.97
N ARG A 122 -1.98 6.81 -14.51
CA ARG A 122 -1.78 5.57 -13.75
C ARG A 122 -0.62 5.68 -12.75
N ILE A 123 0.49 6.29 -13.17
CA ILE A 123 1.66 6.56 -12.34
C ILE A 123 1.27 7.49 -11.18
N ILE A 124 0.58 8.61 -11.46
CA ILE A 124 0.09 9.54 -10.44
C ILE A 124 -0.82 8.83 -9.45
N ARG A 125 -1.74 7.98 -9.91
CA ARG A 125 -2.62 7.22 -9.01
C ARG A 125 -1.84 6.29 -8.08
N PHE A 126 -0.91 5.50 -8.60
CA PHE A 126 -0.20 4.50 -7.80
C PHE A 126 0.82 5.11 -6.84
N ILE A 127 1.55 6.15 -7.28
CA ILE A 127 2.48 6.89 -6.44
C ILE A 127 1.72 7.76 -5.44
N GLY A 128 0.61 8.40 -5.85
CA GLY A 128 -0.21 9.24 -4.98
C GLY A 128 -0.82 8.44 -3.82
N VAL A 129 -1.40 7.27 -4.09
CA VAL A 129 -1.94 6.40 -3.03
C VAL A 129 -0.83 5.83 -2.14
N PHE A 130 0.34 5.55 -2.70
CA PHE A 130 1.51 5.13 -1.91
C PHE A 130 1.98 6.24 -0.97
N ALA A 131 2.14 7.46 -1.47
CA ALA A 131 2.55 8.62 -0.69
C ALA A 131 1.53 8.92 0.42
N PHE A 132 0.23 8.88 0.08
CA PHE A 132 -0.85 9.03 1.07
C PHE A 132 -0.71 8.02 2.21
N GLY A 133 -0.50 6.74 1.87
CA GLY A 133 -0.38 5.70 2.88
C GLY A 133 0.90 5.78 3.71
N LEU A 134 2.01 6.29 3.16
CA LEU A 134 3.21 6.59 3.94
C LEU A 134 2.90 7.64 5.03
N PHE A 135 2.31 8.77 4.65
CA PHE A 135 1.96 9.82 5.62
C PHE A 135 0.86 9.37 6.59
N ALA A 136 -0.13 8.61 6.13
CA ALA A 136 -1.13 8.04 7.01
C ALA A 136 -0.50 7.10 8.05
N THR A 137 0.42 6.22 7.63
CA THR A 137 1.15 5.33 8.55
C THR A 137 1.95 6.14 9.58
N ASP A 138 2.63 7.19 9.15
CA ASP A 138 3.37 8.10 10.03
C ASP A 138 2.45 8.75 11.07
N ILE A 139 1.31 9.29 10.65
CA ILE A 139 0.30 9.91 11.54
C ILE A 139 -0.24 8.90 12.55
N PHE A 140 -0.62 7.69 12.12
CA PHE A 140 -1.15 6.67 13.03
C PHE A 140 -0.12 6.23 14.07
N VAL A 141 1.16 6.09 13.68
CA VAL A 141 2.23 5.79 14.64
C VAL A 141 2.42 6.94 15.61
N ASN A 142 2.58 8.17 15.11
CA ASN A 142 2.79 9.35 15.97
C ASN A 142 1.63 9.54 16.95
N ALA A 143 0.38 9.34 16.51
CA ALA A 143 -0.78 9.34 17.39
C ALA A 143 -0.69 8.24 18.45
N GLY A 144 -0.31 7.01 18.06
CA GLY A 144 -0.10 5.91 19.00
C GLY A 144 0.98 6.21 20.05
N GLN A 145 2.09 6.80 19.65
CA GLN A 145 3.19 7.17 20.53
C GLN A 145 2.79 8.22 21.56
N VAL A 146 2.07 9.25 21.13
CA VAL A 146 1.58 10.30 22.03
C VAL A 146 0.52 9.76 22.98
N VAL A 147 -0.43 8.96 22.49
CA VAL A 147 -1.54 8.43 23.31
C VAL A 147 -1.08 7.40 24.33
N THR A 148 -0.15 6.51 23.95
CA THR A 148 0.30 5.43 24.84
C THR A 148 1.42 5.88 25.77
N GLY A 149 2.33 6.73 25.30
CA GLY A 149 3.49 7.14 26.10
C GLY A 149 4.47 6.01 26.41
N GLY A 150 4.52 4.99 25.54
CA GLY A 150 5.30 3.78 25.75
C GLY A 150 6.79 4.06 25.98
N LEU A 151 7.33 3.52 27.06
CA LEU A 151 8.72 3.71 27.48
C LEU A 151 9.66 2.80 26.67
N SER A 152 10.79 3.34 26.23
CA SER A 152 11.82 2.57 25.54
C SER A 152 12.64 1.72 26.53
N PRO A 153 13.27 0.63 26.07
CA PRO A 153 14.12 -0.19 26.93
C PRO A 153 15.30 0.55 27.58
N TYR A 154 15.73 1.69 27.02
CA TYR A 154 16.79 2.52 27.57
C TYR A 154 16.29 3.68 28.46
N PHE A 155 14.98 3.79 28.71
CA PHE A 155 14.36 4.94 29.37
C PHE A 155 14.98 5.32 30.72
N LEU A 156 15.22 4.36 31.63
CA LEU A 156 15.78 4.66 32.96
C LEU A 156 17.23 5.14 32.88
N SER A 157 17.99 4.70 31.87
CA SER A 157 19.37 5.13 31.66
C SER A 157 19.49 6.62 31.31
N VAL A 158 18.48 7.16 30.59
CA VAL A 158 18.42 8.57 30.20
C VAL A 158 17.64 9.42 31.20
N CYS A 159 16.60 8.86 31.84
CA CYS A 159 15.81 9.56 32.86
C CYS A 159 16.65 9.90 34.09
N LYS A 160 17.53 8.99 34.53
CA LYS A 160 18.39 9.16 35.73
C LYS A 160 17.56 9.63 36.95
N PRO A 161 16.63 8.80 37.45
CA PRO A 161 15.86 9.16 38.63
C PRO A 161 16.75 9.22 39.88
N ASN A 162 16.37 10.05 40.84
CA ASN A 162 17.12 10.17 42.09
C ASN A 162 16.80 9.00 43.05
N TYR A 163 17.63 7.96 43.02
CA TYR A 163 17.48 6.76 43.86
C TYR A 163 17.73 7.01 45.36
N THR A 164 18.37 8.12 45.74
CA THR A 164 18.54 8.48 47.16
C THR A 164 17.36 9.29 47.71
N GLY A 165 16.44 9.72 46.84
CA GLY A 165 15.20 10.41 47.23
C GLY A 165 14.14 9.47 47.80
N THR A 166 13.10 10.04 48.39
CA THR A 166 11.95 9.30 48.95
C THR A 166 11.11 8.59 47.88
N GLU A 167 11.16 9.06 46.64
CA GLU A 167 10.32 8.59 45.52
C GLU A 167 10.81 7.30 44.86
N CYS A 168 12.11 6.97 44.92
CA CYS A 168 12.69 5.73 44.35
C CYS A 168 13.54 4.95 45.37
N ARG A 169 13.13 4.97 46.64
CA ARG A 169 13.88 4.33 47.74
C ARG A 169 13.75 2.81 47.73
N PHE A 170 12.64 2.28 47.21
CA PHE A 170 12.34 0.84 47.18
C PHE A 170 12.24 0.32 45.75
N ASN A 171 12.77 -0.89 45.52
CA ASN A 171 12.82 -1.55 44.20
C ASN A 171 11.45 -1.85 43.55
N HIS A 172 10.33 -1.67 44.25
CA HIS A 172 8.98 -1.96 43.75
C HIS A 172 8.06 -0.74 43.80
N GLN A 173 8.63 0.46 43.95
CA GLN A 173 7.84 1.68 43.97
C GLN A 173 7.43 2.06 42.55
N PHE A 174 6.11 2.17 42.33
CA PHE A 174 5.53 2.60 41.06
C PHE A 174 5.36 4.12 41.06
N ILE A 175 5.92 4.78 40.05
CA ILE A 175 5.90 6.23 39.93
C ILE A 175 5.00 6.62 38.76
N VAL A 176 4.06 7.52 39.03
CA VAL A 176 3.13 8.06 38.03
C VAL A 176 3.60 9.42 37.49
N ASN A 177 4.45 10.13 38.23
CA ASN A 177 4.86 11.49 37.91
C ASN A 177 6.15 11.53 37.08
N GLY A 178 6.14 12.28 35.97
CA GLY A 178 7.28 12.43 35.06
C GLY A 178 8.42 13.31 35.56
N ASN A 179 8.21 14.06 36.65
CA ASN A 179 9.15 15.09 37.15
C ASN A 179 10.35 14.54 37.93
N ILE A 180 10.52 13.22 37.99
CA ILE A 180 11.63 12.58 38.69
C ILE A 180 12.91 12.45 37.85
N CYS A 181 12.82 12.66 36.53
CA CYS A 181 13.97 12.53 35.65
C CYS A 181 14.88 13.75 35.77
N THR A 182 16.19 13.51 35.94
CA THR A 182 17.23 14.56 36.00
C THR A 182 18.08 14.65 34.74
N GLY A 183 17.90 13.72 33.80
CA GLY A 183 18.59 13.73 32.51
C GLY A 183 18.08 14.80 31.54
N ASN A 184 18.62 14.77 30.32
CA ASN A 184 18.23 15.72 29.27
C ASN A 184 16.77 15.52 28.86
N HIS A 185 15.93 16.54 29.06
CA HIS A 185 14.49 16.50 28.78
C HIS A 185 14.15 16.04 27.36
N VAL A 186 14.90 16.47 26.34
CA VAL A 186 14.64 16.11 24.93
C VAL A 186 14.83 14.61 24.69
N VAL A 187 15.88 14.03 25.28
CA VAL A 187 16.18 12.60 25.15
C VAL A 187 15.18 11.76 25.95
N VAL A 188 14.75 12.26 27.12
CA VAL A 188 13.75 11.60 27.96
C VAL A 188 12.38 11.59 27.28
N GLU A 189 11.96 12.69 26.68
CA GLU A 189 10.68 12.74 25.95
C GLU A 189 10.69 11.78 24.77
N LYS A 190 11.81 11.71 24.03
CA LYS A 190 11.97 10.75 22.95
C LYS A 190 11.90 9.30 23.43
N ALA A 191 12.48 9.01 24.59
CA ALA A 191 12.41 7.69 25.21
C ALA A 191 10.98 7.30 25.66
N ARG A 192 10.01 8.22 25.67
CA ARG A 192 8.59 7.96 25.95
C ARG A 192 7.74 7.72 24.69
N ARG A 193 8.36 7.66 23.50
CA ARG A 193 7.68 7.47 22.21
C ARG A 193 8.05 6.11 21.60
N SER A 194 8.12 5.04 22.40
CA SER A 194 8.55 3.72 21.91
C SER A 194 7.44 2.96 21.18
N PHE A 195 6.20 3.02 21.65
CA PHE A 195 5.09 2.23 21.11
C PHE A 195 4.13 3.05 20.24
N PRO A 196 3.77 2.60 19.02
CA PRO A 196 4.38 1.53 18.23
C PRO A 196 5.67 1.98 17.55
N SER A 197 6.45 1.03 17.01
CA SER A 197 7.70 1.35 16.32
C SER A 197 7.44 1.98 14.94
N LYS A 198 7.87 3.23 14.75
CA LYS A 198 7.77 4.00 13.51
C LYS A 198 8.51 3.36 12.34
N ASP A 199 9.78 3.02 12.55
CA ASP A 199 10.65 2.48 11.52
C ASP A 199 10.18 1.10 11.05
N ALA A 200 9.67 0.27 11.96
CA ALA A 200 9.06 -1.01 11.63
C ALA A 200 7.79 -0.83 10.79
N SER A 201 6.93 0.12 11.18
CA SER A 201 5.65 0.38 10.49
C SER A 201 5.86 0.89 9.06
N LEU A 202 6.72 1.90 8.89
CA LEU A 202 7.00 2.49 7.58
C LEU A 202 7.71 1.52 6.64
N SER A 203 8.68 0.75 7.16
CA SER A 203 9.41 -0.22 6.33
C SER A 203 8.51 -1.35 5.85
N VAL A 204 7.66 -1.93 6.71
CA VAL A 204 6.74 -3.00 6.28
C VAL A 204 5.64 -2.48 5.37
N TYR A 205 5.10 -1.29 5.62
CA TYR A 205 4.10 -0.68 4.75
C TYR A 205 4.62 -0.59 3.32
N SER A 206 5.84 -0.06 3.18
CA SER A 206 6.52 0.09 1.89
C SER A 206 6.79 -1.25 1.23
N ALA A 207 7.33 -2.22 1.96
CA ALA A 207 7.62 -3.55 1.44
C ALA A 207 6.35 -4.31 0.99
N VAL A 208 5.26 -4.25 1.77
CA VAL A 208 3.99 -4.91 1.45
C VAL A 208 3.34 -4.26 0.23
N TYR A 209 3.24 -2.92 0.19
CA TYR A 209 2.67 -2.21 -0.96
C TYR A 209 3.45 -2.51 -2.24
N LEU A 210 4.78 -2.46 -2.17
CA LEU A 210 5.67 -2.80 -3.29
C LEU A 210 5.52 -4.27 -3.72
N THR A 211 5.43 -5.19 -2.77
CA THR A 211 5.18 -6.63 -3.05
C THR A 211 3.85 -6.83 -3.76
N MET A 212 2.79 -6.13 -3.34
CA MET A 212 1.49 -6.18 -4.01
C MET A 212 1.55 -5.63 -5.43
N TYR A 213 2.27 -4.53 -5.64
CA TYR A 213 2.50 -3.96 -6.96
C TYR A 213 3.23 -4.95 -7.86
N ILE A 214 4.42 -5.42 -7.45
CA ILE A 214 5.23 -6.42 -8.19
C ILE A 214 4.41 -7.67 -8.49
N THR A 215 3.61 -8.12 -7.51
CA THR A 215 2.78 -9.32 -7.65
C THR A 215 1.70 -9.16 -8.71
N SER A 216 1.18 -7.95 -8.86
CA SER A 216 0.06 -7.65 -9.74
C SER A 216 0.47 -7.23 -11.15
N THR A 217 1.61 -6.54 -11.29
CA THR A 217 2.06 -5.96 -12.57
C THR A 217 3.01 -6.88 -13.34
N ILE A 218 3.91 -7.57 -12.65
CA ILE A 218 4.89 -8.45 -13.31
C ILE A 218 4.23 -9.77 -13.72
N LYS A 219 3.89 -9.87 -15.01
CA LYS A 219 3.43 -11.08 -15.72
C LYS A 219 4.55 -11.70 -16.57
N THR A 220 5.78 -11.75 -16.06
CA THR A 220 6.91 -12.31 -16.80
C THR A 220 6.78 -13.82 -16.92
N LYS A 221 6.79 -14.33 -18.17
CA LYS A 221 6.84 -15.77 -18.47
C LYS A 221 8.25 -16.37 -18.34
N SER A 222 9.28 -15.52 -18.27
CA SER A 222 10.69 -15.90 -18.48
C SER A 222 11.44 -16.34 -17.22
N SER A 223 11.14 -15.78 -16.03
CA SER A 223 11.77 -16.21 -14.78
C SER A 223 10.72 -16.48 -13.70
N ARG A 224 10.60 -17.75 -13.30
CA ARG A 224 9.66 -18.19 -12.25
C ARG A 224 10.11 -17.75 -10.84
N LEU A 225 11.39 -17.45 -10.66
CA LEU A 225 12.01 -17.16 -9.35
C LEU A 225 12.28 -15.66 -9.11
N ALA A 226 12.45 -14.85 -10.15
CA ALA A 226 12.79 -13.42 -9.97
C ALA A 226 11.74 -12.66 -9.15
N LYS A 227 10.45 -12.94 -9.40
CA LYS A 227 9.33 -12.32 -8.71
C LYS A 227 9.28 -12.64 -7.21
N PRO A 228 9.26 -13.91 -6.78
CA PRO A 228 9.28 -14.22 -5.35
C PRO A 228 10.57 -13.74 -4.67
N VAL A 229 11.73 -13.79 -5.33
CA VAL A 229 12.98 -13.26 -4.76
C VAL A 229 12.89 -11.76 -4.49
N LEU A 230 12.37 -10.97 -5.42
CA LEU A 230 12.16 -9.53 -5.21
C LEU A 230 11.20 -9.25 -4.04
N CYS A 231 10.06 -9.95 -3.99
CA CYS A 231 9.08 -9.78 -2.92
C CYS A 231 9.66 -10.16 -1.55
N LEU A 232 10.26 -11.36 -1.45
CA LEU A 232 10.90 -11.84 -0.23
C LEU A 232 12.06 -10.96 0.20
N GLY A 233 12.85 -10.45 -0.75
CA GLY A 233 13.93 -9.50 -0.47
C GLY A 233 13.42 -8.23 0.18
N THR A 234 12.35 -7.63 -0.36
CA THR A 234 11.75 -6.41 0.22
C THR A 234 11.11 -6.64 1.59
N LEU A 235 10.47 -7.80 1.79
CA LEU A 235 9.89 -8.15 3.08
C LEU A 235 10.97 -8.46 4.13
N CYS A 236 12.06 -9.12 3.71
CA CYS A 236 13.21 -9.41 4.56
C CYS A 236 13.91 -8.13 5.02
N SER A 237 14.12 -7.14 4.14
CA SER A 237 14.72 -5.87 4.54
C SER A 237 13.87 -5.09 5.54
N ALA A 238 12.53 -5.10 5.38
CA ALA A 238 11.62 -4.52 6.36
C ALA A 238 11.68 -5.25 7.71
N PHE A 239 11.70 -6.58 7.69
CA PHE A 239 11.84 -7.39 8.90
C PHE A 239 13.15 -7.11 9.66
N LEU A 240 14.28 -7.06 8.93
CA LEU A 240 15.59 -6.74 9.50
C LEU A 240 15.64 -5.32 10.10
N THR A 241 14.94 -4.36 9.49
CA THR A 241 14.81 -3.00 10.04
C THR A 241 14.18 -3.02 11.43
N GLY A 242 13.09 -3.79 11.61
CA GLY A 242 12.46 -3.96 12.91
C GLY A 242 13.38 -4.68 13.92
N LEU A 243 14.09 -5.73 13.50
CA LEU A 243 15.04 -6.42 14.38
C LEU A 243 16.19 -5.52 14.83
N ASN A 244 16.68 -4.62 13.96
CA ASN A 244 17.72 -3.67 14.33
C ASN A 244 17.25 -2.71 15.44
N ARG A 245 15.97 -2.30 15.45
CA ARG A 245 15.41 -1.48 16.54
C ARG A 245 15.43 -2.19 17.89
N VAL A 246 15.16 -3.50 17.90
CA VAL A 246 15.23 -4.32 19.11
C VAL A 246 16.68 -4.52 19.55
N SER A 247 17.57 -4.83 18.61
CA SER A 247 19.00 -5.06 18.85
C SER A 247 19.69 -3.83 19.47
N GLU A 248 19.29 -2.62 19.05
CA GLU A 248 19.77 -1.36 19.60
C GLU A 248 19.03 -0.90 20.86
N TYR A 249 18.14 -1.73 21.41
CA TYR A 249 17.32 -1.40 22.59
C TYR A 249 16.42 -0.17 22.40
N ARG A 250 16.14 0.26 21.16
CA ARG A 250 15.29 1.44 20.90
C ARG A 250 13.81 1.13 21.10
N ASN A 251 13.42 -0.12 20.84
CA ASN A 251 12.05 -0.61 20.95
C ASN A 251 12.02 -2.00 21.58
N HIS A 252 10.92 -2.32 22.26
CA HIS A 252 10.62 -3.70 22.63
C HIS A 252 10.14 -4.49 21.40
N CYS A 253 10.24 -5.83 21.46
CA CYS A 253 9.73 -6.70 20.40
C CYS A 253 8.23 -6.48 20.14
N SER A 254 7.45 -6.20 21.20
CA SER A 254 6.03 -5.89 21.11
C SER A 254 5.75 -4.67 20.24
N ASP A 255 6.56 -3.64 20.36
CA ASP A 255 6.37 -2.36 19.67
C ASP A 255 6.65 -2.51 18.17
N VAL A 256 7.64 -3.34 17.83
CA VAL A 256 7.99 -3.70 16.46
C VAL A 256 6.90 -4.57 15.83
N VAL A 257 6.38 -5.56 16.55
CA VAL A 257 5.27 -6.40 16.06
C VAL A 257 4.01 -5.57 15.84
N ALA A 258 3.65 -4.68 16.78
CA ALA A 258 2.53 -3.76 16.62
C ALA A 258 2.72 -2.85 15.40
N GLY A 259 3.93 -2.34 15.21
CA GLY A 259 4.27 -1.56 14.02
C GLY A 259 4.13 -2.35 12.73
N PHE A 260 4.57 -3.61 12.72
CA PHE A 260 4.41 -4.48 11.54
C PHE A 260 2.96 -4.76 11.20
N ILE A 261 2.12 -4.98 12.20
CA ILE A 261 0.68 -5.18 12.02
C ILE A 261 0.05 -3.90 11.44
N LEU A 262 0.35 -2.74 12.03
CA LEU A 262 -0.19 -1.44 11.61
C LEU A 262 0.17 -1.12 10.15
N GLY A 263 1.47 -1.17 9.82
CA GLY A 263 1.94 -0.87 8.46
C GLY A 263 1.38 -1.83 7.41
N SER A 264 1.31 -3.13 7.73
CA SER A 264 0.72 -4.13 6.84
C SER A 264 -0.77 -3.91 6.64
N ALA A 265 -1.52 -3.59 7.70
CA ALA A 265 -2.96 -3.33 7.62
C ALA A 265 -3.27 -2.14 6.69
N ILE A 266 -2.52 -1.04 6.83
CA ILE A 266 -2.68 0.15 5.98
C ILE A 266 -2.32 -0.18 4.52
N ALA A 267 -1.21 -0.89 4.29
CA ALA A 267 -0.79 -1.28 2.94
C ALA A 267 -1.82 -2.18 2.25
N LEU A 268 -2.36 -3.18 2.97
CA LEU A 268 -3.40 -4.07 2.45
C LEU A 268 -4.71 -3.33 2.17
N PHE A 269 -5.14 -2.45 3.08
CA PHE A 269 -6.34 -1.63 2.89
C PHE A 269 -6.23 -0.77 1.63
N LEU A 270 -5.14 -0.01 1.49
CA LEU A 270 -4.94 0.84 0.32
C LEU A 270 -4.74 0.03 -0.97
N GLY A 271 -3.91 -1.01 -0.93
CA GLY A 271 -3.61 -1.81 -2.10
C GLY A 271 -4.82 -2.62 -2.61
N ILE A 272 -5.63 -3.20 -1.70
CA ILE A 272 -6.80 -4.02 -2.05
C ILE A 272 -8.03 -3.13 -2.28
N CYS A 273 -8.39 -2.26 -1.34
CA CYS A 273 -9.66 -1.53 -1.39
C CYS A 273 -9.61 -0.29 -2.29
N VAL A 274 -8.49 0.45 -2.32
CA VAL A 274 -8.37 1.72 -3.07
C VAL A 274 -7.78 1.51 -4.46
N VAL A 275 -6.72 0.73 -4.57
CA VAL A 275 -6.01 0.48 -5.83
C VAL A 275 -6.54 -0.75 -6.57
N ASN A 276 -7.43 -1.53 -5.95
CA ASN A 276 -8.02 -2.76 -6.51
C ASN A 276 -6.95 -3.74 -7.04
N ASN A 277 -5.91 -3.95 -6.23
CA ASN A 277 -4.78 -4.83 -6.50
C ASN A 277 -4.08 -4.50 -7.83
N PHE A 278 -3.96 -3.21 -8.17
CA PHE A 278 -3.30 -2.69 -9.36
C PHE A 278 -3.80 -3.27 -10.70
N LYS A 279 -4.96 -3.96 -10.69
CA LYS A 279 -5.58 -4.54 -11.88
C LYS A 279 -6.17 -3.41 -12.70
N GLY A 280 -5.79 -3.33 -13.97
CA GLY A 280 -6.38 -2.38 -14.91
C GLY A 280 -7.89 -2.59 -15.01
N VAL A 281 -8.65 -1.50 -15.07
CA VAL A 281 -10.12 -1.45 -15.15
C VAL A 281 -10.69 -2.35 -16.27
N HIS A 282 -9.89 -2.74 -17.26
CA HIS A 282 -10.27 -3.64 -18.35
C HIS A 282 -10.51 -5.12 -17.97
N SER A 283 -10.04 -5.61 -16.82
CA SER A 283 -10.32 -7.02 -16.44
C SER A 283 -11.71 -7.23 -15.83
N ALA A 284 -12.38 -6.18 -15.36
CA ALA A 284 -13.75 -6.27 -14.83
C ALA A 284 -14.78 -6.33 -15.97
N ALA A 285 -14.63 -5.48 -16.98
CA ALA A 285 -15.50 -5.48 -18.16
C ALA A 285 -15.38 -6.78 -18.98
N ALA A 286 -14.19 -7.40 -19.02
CA ALA A 286 -13.99 -8.70 -19.67
C ALA A 286 -14.69 -9.85 -18.91
N LYS A 287 -14.80 -9.77 -17.58
CA LYS A 287 -15.51 -10.78 -16.78
C LYS A 287 -17.03 -10.67 -16.94
N GLN A 288 -17.59 -9.45 -16.94
CA GLN A 288 -19.03 -9.25 -17.19
C GLN A 288 -19.45 -9.75 -18.58
N LYS A 289 -18.65 -9.47 -19.63
CA LYS A 289 -18.93 -9.98 -20.98
C LYS A 289 -18.82 -11.50 -21.11
N THR A 290 -18.06 -12.16 -20.23
CA THR A 290 -17.88 -13.62 -20.25
C THR A 290 -18.95 -14.36 -19.45
N GLU A 291 -19.52 -13.73 -18.41
CA GLU A 291 -20.62 -14.30 -17.63
C GLU A 291 -21.95 -14.28 -18.40
N GLU A 292 -22.22 -13.23 -19.18
CA GLU A 292 -23.46 -13.09 -19.96
C GLU A 292 -23.56 -14.12 -21.12
N TYR A 293 -22.42 -14.64 -21.59
CA TYR A 293 -22.36 -15.63 -22.68
C TYR A 293 -22.40 -17.09 -22.21
N ARG A 294 -22.26 -17.36 -20.91
CA ARG A 294 -22.25 -18.72 -20.34
C ARG A 294 -23.64 -19.28 -20.00
N GLY A 295 -24.71 -18.52 -20.29
CA GLY A 295 -26.09 -18.87 -19.96
C GLY A 295 -26.90 -19.56 -21.07
N LEU A 296 -26.35 -19.82 -22.26
CA LEU A 296 -27.07 -20.57 -23.31
C LEU A 296 -26.53 -22.01 -23.44
N PRO A 297 -27.32 -23.06 -23.13
CA PRO A 297 -26.90 -24.42 -23.37
C PRO A 297 -26.96 -24.80 -24.85
N LEU A 298 -25.97 -25.62 -25.21
CA LEU A 298 -25.57 -26.10 -26.52
C LEU A 298 -26.55 -27.12 -27.15
N MET A 299 -26.75 -27.00 -28.47
CA MET A 299 -26.98 -28.03 -29.49
C MET A 299 -27.62 -29.38 -29.08
N THR A 300 -28.75 -29.70 -29.72
CA THR A 300 -29.24 -31.09 -29.86
C THR A 300 -28.84 -31.67 -31.22
N PHE A 301 -28.44 -32.93 -31.20
CA PHE A 301 -27.72 -33.75 -32.19
C PHE A 301 -28.40 -33.94 -33.58
N PRO A 302 -27.64 -34.36 -34.62
CA PRO A 302 -28.18 -34.65 -35.95
C PRO A 302 -28.97 -35.95 -35.94
N ARG A 303 -30.23 -35.90 -36.41
CA ARG A 303 -31.09 -37.06 -36.59
C ARG A 303 -30.84 -37.64 -37.99
N VAL A 304 -30.29 -38.85 -38.03
CA VAL A 304 -30.24 -39.68 -39.24
C VAL A 304 -31.60 -40.36 -39.36
N GLU A 305 -32.35 -40.01 -40.40
CA GLU A 305 -33.55 -40.73 -40.85
C GLU A 305 -33.33 -41.29 -42.25
N SER A 306 -33.95 -42.44 -42.48
CA SER A 306 -33.60 -43.48 -43.45
C SER A 306 -34.15 -43.24 -44.87
N PRO A 307 -33.72 -44.02 -45.88
CA PRO A 307 -33.89 -43.73 -47.33
C PRO A 307 -35.30 -43.92 -47.92
N LEU A 308 -36.38 -43.66 -47.18
CA LEU A 308 -37.75 -43.97 -47.61
C LEU A 308 -38.63 -42.75 -47.94
N GLU A 309 -38.07 -41.54 -47.95
CA GLU A 309 -38.82 -40.31 -48.31
C GLU A 309 -38.40 -39.70 -49.66
N THR A 310 -37.34 -40.19 -50.31
CA THR A 310 -36.94 -39.74 -51.65
C THR A 310 -37.67 -40.44 -52.80
N LEU A 311 -38.50 -41.46 -52.52
CA LEU A 311 -39.33 -42.13 -53.53
C LEU A 311 -40.76 -41.55 -53.67
N SER A 312 -41.23 -40.70 -52.74
CA SER A 312 -42.55 -40.06 -52.87
C SER A 312 -42.48 -38.70 -53.61
N ALA A 313 -41.30 -38.06 -53.66
CA ALA A 313 -41.10 -36.79 -54.38
C ALA A 313 -40.92 -36.96 -55.90
N GLN A 314 -40.81 -38.20 -56.40
CA GLN A 314 -40.67 -38.47 -57.84
C GLN A 314 -41.99 -38.90 -58.51
N ASN A 315 -43.06 -39.13 -57.74
CA ASN A 315 -44.39 -39.52 -58.25
C ASN A 315 -45.44 -38.39 -58.28
N HIS A 316 -45.06 -37.14 -57.97
CA HIS A 316 -45.97 -35.98 -58.05
C HIS A 316 -45.58 -34.92 -59.10
N SER A 317 -44.58 -35.17 -59.95
CA SER A 317 -44.23 -34.28 -61.08
C SER A 317 -44.51 -34.87 -62.48
N ALA A 318 -45.28 -35.95 -62.56
CA ALA A 318 -45.74 -36.53 -63.82
C ALA A 318 -47.20 -36.98 -63.71
N SER A 319 -48.14 -36.03 -63.73
CA SER A 319 -49.57 -36.23 -64.05
C SER A 319 -50.40 -34.98 -63.67
N MET A 320 -50.30 -33.90 -64.44
CA MET A 320 -51.47 -33.04 -64.73
C MET A 320 -51.12 -32.02 -65.82
N THR A 321 -51.39 -32.38 -67.08
CA THR A 321 -52.02 -31.55 -68.12
C THR A 321 -52.00 -32.35 -69.43
N GLU A 322 -53.12 -33.00 -69.73
CA GLU A 322 -53.45 -33.51 -71.05
C GLU A 322 -54.75 -32.81 -71.50
N VAL A 323 -54.80 -32.46 -72.79
CA VAL A 323 -55.99 -32.19 -73.64
C VAL A 323 -56.77 -30.87 -73.46
N THR A 324 -56.53 -29.92 -74.36
CA THR A 324 -57.42 -29.63 -75.50
C THR A 324 -56.66 -28.93 -76.61
#